data_AF-A0A9W3KM53-F1
#
_entry.id   AF-A0A9W3KM53-F1
#
_cell.length_a   1.000
_cell.length_b   1.000
_cell.length_c   1.000
_cell.angle_alpha   90.00
_cell.angle_beta   90.00
_cell.angle_gamma   90.00
#
_symmetry.space_group_name_H-M   'P 1'
#
loop_
_entity.id
_entity.type
_entity.pdbx_description
1 polymer ?
#
loop_
_entity_poly.entity_id
_entity_poly.type
_entity_poly.pdbx_seq_one_letter_code
_entity_poly.pdbx_strand_id
1 'polypeptide(L)'
;MNVHVEIADFTHFPTAKAFMAYLGLTPSESSSGDKISRSSITKQGNSTVRSTLVECANALVKGTIGLKSKRVKARQKGQQSEVISYADRAVERLQRKYHRMMYQGKPRNVAITAIARELGCFIWGLETGKI
;
A
#
# COMPACT_ATOMS: atom_id res chain seq x y z
N MET A 1 1.58 -7.06 13.98
CA MET A 1 0.26 -7.70 14.10
C MET A 1 -0.84 -6.65 14.33
N ASN A 2 -0.71 -5.39 13.87
CA ASN A 2 -1.74 -4.38 14.11
C ASN A 2 -2.81 -4.35 13.02
N VAL A 3 -2.44 -4.48 11.74
CA VAL A 3 -3.41 -4.37 10.63
C VAL A 3 -4.48 -5.46 10.67
N HIS A 4 -4.11 -6.73 10.89
CA HIS A 4 -5.10 -7.82 10.95
C HIS A 4 -6.04 -7.69 12.16
N VAL A 5 -5.54 -7.23 13.31
CA VAL A 5 -6.36 -7.09 14.52
C VAL A 5 -7.38 -5.95 14.36
N GLU A 6 -6.95 -4.82 13.78
CA GLU A 6 -7.80 -3.64 13.61
C GLU A 6 -8.82 -3.79 12.47
N ILE A 7 -8.51 -4.59 11.45
CA ILE A 7 -9.41 -4.82 10.31
C ILE A 7 -10.30 -6.04 10.53
N ALA A 8 -9.80 -7.06 11.23
CA ALA A 8 -10.40 -8.37 11.45
C ALA A 8 -10.73 -9.15 10.16
N ASP A 9 -11.66 -8.65 9.35
CA ASP A 9 -12.14 -9.29 8.13
C ASP A 9 -12.04 -8.36 6.91
N PHE A 10 -11.15 -8.72 5.99
CA PHE A 10 -10.91 -7.98 4.76
C PHE A 10 -12.01 -8.20 3.70
N THR A 11 -12.83 -9.24 3.84
CA THR A 11 -13.91 -9.57 2.89
C THR A 11 -15.08 -8.58 2.97
N HIS A 12 -15.21 -7.85 4.09
CA HIS A 12 -16.14 -6.72 4.23
C HIS A 12 -15.93 -5.64 3.15
N PHE A 13 -14.73 -5.53 2.59
CA PHE A 13 -14.43 -4.58 1.53
C PHE A 13 -14.57 -5.26 0.16
N PRO A 14 -15.50 -4.82 -0.70
CA PRO A 14 -15.72 -5.47 -2.00
C PRO A 14 -14.54 -5.30 -2.96
N THR A 15 -13.76 -4.23 -2.79
CA THR A 15 -12.58 -3.94 -3.60
C THR A 15 -11.44 -3.36 -2.75
N ALA A 16 -10.19 -3.54 -3.21
CA ALA A 16 -9.04 -2.84 -2.64
C ALA A 16 -9.24 -1.31 -2.58
N LYS A 17 -9.94 -0.72 -3.56
CA LYS A 17 -10.24 0.72 -3.55
C LYS A 17 -11.15 1.10 -2.39
N ALA A 18 -12.16 0.28 -2.10
CA ALA A 18 -13.05 0.47 -0.95
C ALA A 18 -12.27 0.36 0.37
N PHE A 19 -11.38 -0.62 0.49
CA PHE A 19 -10.47 -0.76 1.63
C PHE A 19 -9.60 0.49 1.83
N MET A 20 -8.97 1.01 0.76
CA MET A 20 -8.16 2.22 0.86
C MET A 20 -8.97 3.49 1.15
N ALA A 21 -10.23 3.54 0.71
CA ALA A 21 -11.14 4.63 1.03
C ALA A 21 -11.50 4.63 2.52
N TYR A 22 -11.80 3.46 3.08
CA TYR A 22 -12.04 3.27 4.51
C TYR A 22 -10.85 3.72 5.37
N LEU A 23 -9.62 3.42 4.95
CA LEU A 23 -8.40 3.83 5.65
C LEU A 23 -8.01 5.30 5.43
N GLY A 24 -8.77 6.04 4.62
CA GLY A 24 -8.53 7.44 4.34
C GLY A 24 -7.25 7.72 3.55
N LEU A 25 -6.80 6.74 2.76
CA LEU A 25 -5.62 6.81 1.88
C LEU A 25 -6.00 7.06 0.42
N THR A 26 -7.23 7.49 0.16
CA THR A 26 -7.69 7.96 -1.16
C THR A 26 -7.71 9.49 -1.19
N PRO A 27 -7.42 10.12 -2.34
CA PRO A 27 -7.61 11.56 -2.51
C PRO A 27 -9.05 11.94 -2.23
N SER A 28 -9.25 13.05 -1.54
CA SER A 28 -10.54 13.73 -1.47
C SER A 28 -10.90 14.29 -2.84
N GLU A 29 -12.18 14.23 -3.18
CA GLU A 29 -12.72 14.73 -4.44
C GLU A 29 -13.86 15.71 -4.12
N SER A 30 -13.80 16.90 -4.73
CA SER A 30 -14.87 17.89 -4.73
C SER A 30 -15.21 18.18 -6.18
N SER A 31 -16.45 17.88 -6.55
CA SER A 31 -16.93 17.99 -7.92
C SER A 31 -18.17 18.87 -7.97
N SER A 32 -18.20 19.84 -8.89
CA SER A 32 -19.40 20.62 -9.20
C SER A 32 -19.55 20.77 -10.71
N GLY A 33 -20.75 20.46 -11.23
CA GLY A 33 -20.97 20.34 -12.68
C GLY A 33 -19.96 19.37 -13.31
N ASP A 34 -19.29 19.81 -14.38
CA ASP A 34 -18.29 19.02 -15.12
C ASP A 34 -16.87 19.10 -14.53
N LYS A 35 -16.67 19.84 -13.42
CA LYS A 35 -15.34 20.05 -12.83
C LYS A 35 -15.10 19.06 -11.70
N ILE A 36 -14.06 18.24 -11.85
CA ILE A 36 -13.57 17.33 -10.81
C ILE A 36 -12.26 17.88 -10.24
N SER A 37 -12.26 18.23 -8.95
CA SER A 37 -11.06 18.66 -8.22
C SER A 37 -10.65 17.60 -7.20
N ARG A 38 -9.40 17.12 -7.29
CA ARG A 38 -8.84 16.19 -6.31
C ARG A 38 -7.81 16.88 -5.43
N SER A 39 -7.95 16.70 -4.12
CA SER A 39 -7.10 17.33 -3.11
C SER A 39 -6.32 16.28 -2.30
N SER A 40 -5.99 16.59 -1.05
CA SER A 40 -5.22 15.71 -0.16
C SER A 40 -5.99 14.42 0.16
N ILE A 41 -5.31 13.44 0.77
CA ILE A 41 -6.00 12.23 1.24
C ILE A 41 -7.09 12.57 2.26
N THR A 42 -8.17 11.80 2.30
CA THR A 42 -9.31 12.09 3.19
C THR A 42 -8.98 11.94 4.69
N LYS A 43 -7.97 11.13 5.04
CA LYS A 43 -7.56 10.82 6.43
C LYS A 43 -8.67 10.21 7.30
N GLN A 44 -9.78 9.78 6.71
CA GLN A 44 -10.87 9.09 7.40
C GLN A 44 -10.45 7.69 7.89
N GLY A 45 -11.20 7.15 8.84
CA GLY A 45 -10.94 5.83 9.43
C GLY A 45 -9.70 5.76 10.31
N ASN A 46 -9.25 4.53 10.56
CA ASN A 46 -8.26 4.21 11.60
C ASN A 46 -6.88 4.82 11.32
N SER A 47 -6.47 5.77 12.16
CA SER A 47 -5.19 6.47 12.05
C SER A 47 -3.99 5.55 12.29
N THR A 48 -4.10 4.60 13.21
CA THR A 48 -3.04 3.62 13.53
C THR A 48 -2.74 2.73 12.33
N VAL A 49 -3.77 2.19 11.68
CA VAL A 49 -3.58 1.36 10.47
C VAL A 49 -2.97 2.19 9.34
N ARG A 50 -3.45 3.41 9.12
CA ARG A 50 -2.89 4.32 8.12
C ARG A 50 -1.42 4.65 8.39
N SER A 51 -1.06 5.03 9.61
CA SER A 51 0.33 5.32 10.00
C SER A 51 1.21 4.09 9.82
N THR A 52 0.73 2.91 10.22
CA THR A 52 1.44 1.63 10.00
C THR A 52 1.75 1.42 8.52
N LEU A 53 0.78 1.60 7.62
CA LEU A 53 1.00 1.45 6.18
C LEU A 53 2.02 2.47 5.64
N VAL A 54 1.97 3.72 6.12
CA VAL A 54 2.91 4.79 5.74
C VAL A 54 4.33 4.47 6.23
N GLU A 55 4.50 3.96 7.43
CA GLU A 55 5.79 3.52 7.96
C GLU A 55 6.34 2.31 7.20
N CYS A 56 5.48 1.32 6.90
CA CYS A 56 5.85 0.18 6.05
C CYS A 56 6.31 0.64 4.66
N ALA A 57 5.60 1.58 4.04
CA ALA A 57 6.00 2.17 2.76
C ALA A 57 7.36 2.89 2.87
N ASN A 58 7.59 3.66 3.94
CA ASN A 58 8.88 4.31 4.19
C ASN A 58 10.03 3.32 4.31
N ALA A 59 9.81 2.18 4.98
CA ALA A 59 10.83 1.14 5.11
C ALA A 59 11.09 0.41 3.79
N LEU A 60 10.02 0.11 3.03
CA LEU A 60 10.07 -0.66 1.78
C LEU A 60 10.88 0.06 0.70
N VAL A 61 10.73 1.38 0.56
CA VAL A 61 11.40 2.16 -0.49
C VAL A 61 12.89 2.40 -0.26
N LYS A 62 13.43 2.08 0.93
CA LYS A 62 14.86 2.24 1.24
C LYS A 62 15.74 1.12 0.64
N GLY A 63 15.15 0.02 0.20
CA GLY A 63 15.88 -1.12 -0.36
C GLY A 63 16.22 -0.96 -1.83
N THR A 64 17.15 -1.79 -2.31
CA THR A 64 17.46 -1.93 -3.74
C THR A 64 16.35 -2.71 -4.44
N ILE A 65 15.94 -2.24 -5.62
CA ILE A 65 14.91 -2.88 -6.44
C ILE A 65 15.29 -4.34 -6.73
N GLY A 66 14.37 -5.27 -6.46
CA GLY A 66 14.55 -6.70 -6.75
C GLY A 66 15.49 -7.45 -5.79
N LEU A 67 16.14 -6.74 -4.85
CA LEU A 67 17.06 -7.38 -3.90
C LEU A 67 16.37 -7.68 -2.56
N LYS A 68 16.31 -8.96 -2.21
CA LYS A 68 15.79 -9.40 -0.91
C LYS A 68 16.87 -9.49 0.15
N SER A 69 16.65 -8.83 1.29
CA SER A 69 17.53 -8.96 2.46
C SER A 69 17.51 -10.38 3.03
N LYS A 70 18.59 -10.78 3.73
CA LYS A 70 18.67 -12.07 4.45
C LYS A 70 17.48 -12.29 5.39
N ARG A 71 17.04 -11.24 6.08
CA ARG A 71 15.89 -11.26 6.99
C ARG A 71 14.56 -11.55 6.28
N VAL A 72 14.35 -11.00 5.08
CA VAL A 72 13.15 -11.27 4.28
C VAL A 72 13.16 -12.71 3.78
N LYS A 73 14.29 -13.18 3.24
CA LYS A 73 14.42 -14.58 2.79
C LYS A 73 14.16 -15.58 3.92
N ALA A 74 14.65 -15.30 5.13
CA ALA A 74 14.39 -16.14 6.30
C ALA A 74 12.89 -16.22 6.66
N ARG A 75 12.16 -15.10 6.58
CA ARG A 75 10.70 -15.06 6.85
C ARG A 75 9.86 -15.75 5.77
N GLN A 76 10.34 -15.75 4.53
CA GLN A 76 9.68 -16.44 3.41
C GLN A 76 9.94 -17.95 3.42
N LYS A 77 10.92 -18.45 4.18
CA LYS A 77 11.23 -19.88 4.23
C LYS A 77 10.03 -20.67 4.76
N GLY A 78 9.56 -21.64 3.98
CA GLY A 78 8.40 -22.49 4.32
C GLY A 78 7.04 -21.87 3.97
N GLN A 79 6.99 -20.68 3.39
CA GLN A 79 5.75 -20.09 2.87
C GLN A 79 5.44 -20.62 1.47
N GLN A 80 4.16 -20.57 1.08
CA GLN A 80 3.74 -20.99 -0.26
C GLN A 80 4.41 -20.15 -1.36
N SER A 81 4.84 -20.81 -2.44
CA SER A 81 5.57 -20.16 -3.53
C SER A 81 4.76 -19.04 -4.20
N GLU A 82 3.45 -19.22 -4.34
CA GLU A 82 2.52 -18.22 -4.89
C GLU A 82 2.44 -16.96 -4.02
N VAL A 83 2.37 -17.13 -2.69
CA VAL A 83 2.38 -16.00 -1.75
C VAL A 83 3.71 -15.24 -1.82
N ILE A 84 4.83 -15.96 -1.93
CA ILE A 84 6.16 -15.36 -2.05
C ILE A 84 6.27 -14.57 -3.37
N SER A 85 5.85 -15.16 -4.49
CA SER A 85 5.93 -14.51 -5.81
C SER A 85 5.04 -13.27 -5.88
N TYR A 86 3.85 -13.32 -5.28
CA TYR A 86 2.95 -12.18 -5.14
C TYR A 86 3.60 -11.04 -4.35
N ALA A 87 4.17 -11.36 -3.17
CA ALA A 87 4.83 -10.38 -2.32
C ALA A 87 6.07 -9.77 -2.99
N ASP A 88 6.87 -10.56 -3.69
CA ASP A 88 8.05 -10.10 -4.40
C ASP A 88 7.65 -9.15 -5.56
N ARG A 89 6.62 -9.51 -6.33
CA ARG A 89 6.02 -8.66 -7.38
C ARG A 89 5.52 -7.34 -6.82
N ALA A 90 4.89 -7.37 -5.64
CA ALA A 90 4.43 -6.17 -4.95
C ALA A 90 5.59 -5.25 -4.60
N VAL A 91 6.63 -5.76 -3.93
CA VAL A 91 7.80 -4.97 -3.50
C VAL A 91 8.49 -4.31 -4.68
N GLU A 92 8.78 -5.08 -5.74
CA GLU A 92 9.46 -4.56 -6.93
C GLU A 92 8.65 -3.43 -7.59
N ARG A 93 7.34 -3.64 -7.77
CA ARG A 93 6.44 -2.64 -8.37
C ARG A 93 6.41 -1.36 -7.54
N LEU A 94 6.28 -1.48 -6.22
CA LEU A 94 6.20 -0.34 -5.31
C LEU A 94 7.51 0.46 -5.31
N GLN A 95 8.67 -0.20 -5.28
CA GLN A 95 9.96 0.48 -5.35
C GLN A 95 10.14 1.18 -6.70
N ARG A 96 9.86 0.51 -7.83
CA ARG A 96 9.91 1.13 -9.16
C ARG A 96 9.00 2.36 -9.27
N LYS A 97 7.79 2.29 -8.73
CA LYS A 97 6.87 3.42 -8.70
C LYS A 97 7.40 4.58 -7.85
N TYR A 98 7.97 4.29 -6.69
CA TYR A 98 8.59 5.31 -5.84
C TYR A 98 9.71 6.03 -6.59
N HIS A 99 10.66 5.30 -7.16
CA HIS A 99 11.77 5.87 -7.91
C HIS A 99 11.29 6.70 -9.11
N ARG A 100 10.26 6.25 -9.83
CA ARG A 100 9.64 7.02 -10.91
C ARG A 100 9.07 8.35 -10.41
N MET A 101 8.35 8.35 -9.29
CA MET A 101 7.79 9.57 -8.71
C MET A 101 8.88 10.54 -8.22
N MET A 102 9.96 10.01 -7.63
CA MET A 102 11.11 10.81 -7.22
C MET A 102 11.81 11.43 -8.42
N TYR A 103 12.00 10.67 -9.51
CA TYR A 103 12.56 11.18 -10.76
C TYR A 103 11.69 12.28 -11.39
N GLN A 104 10.36 12.19 -11.25
CA GLN A 104 9.41 13.24 -11.66
C GLN A 104 9.38 14.46 -10.73
N GLY A 105 10.25 14.54 -9.72
CA GLY A 105 10.30 15.67 -8.78
C GLY A 105 9.11 15.75 -7.82
N LYS A 106 8.35 14.66 -7.63
CA LYS A 106 7.23 14.66 -6.69
C LYS A 106 7.73 14.78 -5.25
N PRO A 107 7.04 15.52 -4.36
CA PRO A 107 7.42 15.58 -2.96
C PRO A 107 7.45 14.18 -2.33
N ARG A 108 8.48 13.89 -1.52
CA ARG A 108 8.68 12.57 -0.91
C ARG A 108 7.43 12.06 -0.18
N ASN A 109 6.77 12.91 0.60
CA ASN A 109 5.57 12.53 1.36
C ASN A 109 4.40 12.14 0.44
N VAL A 110 4.28 12.77 -0.73
CA VAL A 110 3.28 12.39 -1.75
C VAL A 110 3.61 11.03 -2.34
N ALA A 111 4.89 10.79 -2.66
CA ALA A 111 5.34 9.49 -3.16
C ALA A 111 5.10 8.37 -2.13
N ILE A 112 5.52 8.56 -0.88
CA ILE A 112 5.30 7.60 0.20
C ILE A 112 3.80 7.31 0.40
N THR A 113 2.95 8.33 0.41
CA THR A 113 1.50 8.14 0.56
C THR A 113 0.92 7.32 -0.59
N ALA A 114 1.38 7.56 -1.83
CA ALA A 114 0.97 6.79 -2.99
C ALA A 114 1.44 5.33 -2.95
N ILE A 115 2.61 5.06 -2.36
CA ILE A 115 3.13 3.71 -2.12
C ILE A 115 2.34 3.01 -1.00
N ALA A 116 2.08 3.69 0.12
CA ALA A 116 1.29 3.15 1.22
C ALA A 116 -0.12 2.75 0.75
N ARG A 117 -0.74 3.57 -0.11
CA ARG A 117 -2.03 3.27 -0.71
C ARG A 117 -1.99 1.99 -1.54
N GLU A 118 -0.97 1.82 -2.38
CA GLU A 118 -0.87 0.64 -3.23
C GLU A 118 -0.43 -0.62 -2.47
N LEU A 119 0.41 -0.47 -1.43
CA LEU A 119 0.73 -1.53 -0.49
C LEU A 119 -0.53 -2.10 0.18
N GLY A 120 -1.43 -1.23 0.63
CA GLY A 120 -2.72 -1.68 1.19
C GLY A 120 -3.58 -2.45 0.18
N CYS A 121 -3.54 -2.09 -1.11
CA CYS A 121 -4.20 -2.87 -2.16
C CYS A 121 -3.61 -4.28 -2.30
N PHE A 122 -2.28 -4.42 -2.23
CA PHE A 122 -1.63 -5.72 -2.27
C PHE A 122 -1.98 -6.56 -1.04
N ILE A 123 -1.99 -5.96 0.16
CA ILE A 123 -2.41 -6.66 1.38
C ILE A 123 -3.85 -7.17 1.23
N TRP A 124 -4.79 -6.30 0.83
CA TRP A 124 -6.18 -6.73 0.60
C TRP A 124 -6.29 -7.85 -0.45
N GLY A 125 -5.50 -7.80 -1.52
CA GLY A 125 -5.48 -8.86 -2.53
C GLY A 125 -5.01 -10.19 -1.95
N LEU A 126 -3.95 -10.18 -1.14
CA LEU A 126 -3.45 -11.35 -0.43
C LEU A 126 -4.50 -11.92 0.54
N GLU A 127 -5.10 -11.08 1.38
CA GLU A 127 -6.08 -11.50 2.39
C GLU A 127 -7.40 -12.03 1.79
N THR A 128 -7.74 -11.59 0.58
CA THR A 128 -8.97 -12.03 -0.11
C THR A 128 -8.73 -13.12 -1.15
N GLY A 129 -7.51 -13.65 -1.25
CA GLY A 129 -7.14 -14.69 -2.23
C GLY A 129 -7.13 -14.21 -3.68
N LYS A 130 -7.04 -12.89 -3.91
CA LYS A 130 -6.98 -12.25 -5.23
C LYS A 130 -5.53 -11.95 -5.61
N ILE A 131 -4.70 -13.00 -5.65
CA ILE A 131 -3.24 -12.93 -5.91
C ILE A 131 -2.82 -13.35 -7.32
#